data_AF-A0A382FIV6-F1
#
_entry.id   AF-A0A382FIV6-F1
#
_cell.length_a   1.000
_cell.length_b   1.000
_cell.length_c   1.000
_cell.angle_alpha   90.00
_cell.angle_beta   90.00
_cell.angle_gamma   90.00
#
_symmetry.space_group_name_H-M   'P 1'
#
loop_
_entity.id
_entity.type
_entity.pdbx_description
1 polymer ?
#
loop_
_entity_poly.entity_id
_entity_poly.type
_entity_poly.pdbx_seq_one_letter_code
_entity_poly.pdbx_strand_id
1 'polypeptide(L)'
;MPLVKPLSPDSNPEVSKLAEFFNETLGFCPNSVLTMQIRPEIARSFITLNMAVMANHGRVTSAFKRIIAWVSSNAAGCKYCQAHAIRAAERYGAEQEQLDNIWEYRTHKSFNEAERAALDFTLAASQIPNAVDEGVQQRLQKYWDDGEIVEILAVISLFGYLNRWNDSMATSIESGAIQSAEKYLA
;
A
#
# COMPACT_ATOMS: atom_id res chain seq x y z
N MET A 1 8.05 19.66 -5.62
CA MET A 1 7.00 20.55 -5.05
C MET A 1 5.66 19.97 -5.47
N PRO A 2 4.68 19.84 -4.56
CA PRO A 2 3.42 19.18 -4.89
C PRO A 2 2.62 19.99 -5.92
N LEU A 3 1.97 19.29 -6.84
CA LEU A 3 1.07 19.87 -7.85
C LEU A 3 -0.11 20.58 -7.18
N VAL A 4 -0.66 19.96 -6.14
CA VAL A 4 -1.71 20.54 -5.29
C VAL A 4 -1.22 20.51 -3.85
N LYS A 5 -1.25 21.67 -3.18
CA LYS A 5 -0.85 21.75 -1.77
C LYS A 5 -1.91 21.06 -0.90
N PRO A 6 -1.52 20.15 0.02
CA PRO A 6 -2.45 19.52 0.94
C PRO A 6 -3.10 20.57 1.87
N LEU A 7 -4.33 20.29 2.32
CA LEU A 7 -4.95 21.09 3.38
C LEU A 7 -4.14 20.98 4.68
N SER A 8 -4.16 22.06 5.48
CA SER A 8 -3.65 21.98 6.84
C SER A 8 -4.55 21.09 7.69
N PRO A 9 -4.02 20.25 8.61
CA PRO A 9 -4.82 19.41 9.50
C PRO A 9 -5.85 20.17 10.35
N ASP A 10 -5.63 21.45 10.62
CA ASP A 10 -6.50 22.37 11.38
C ASP A 10 -7.38 23.26 10.48
N SER A 11 -7.43 22.99 9.17
CA SER A 11 -8.13 23.86 8.22
C SER A 11 -9.63 23.98 8.46
N ASN A 12 -10.29 22.92 8.92
CA ASN A 12 -11.68 22.95 9.36
C ASN A 12 -11.98 21.73 10.28
N PRO A 13 -13.12 21.73 11.01
CA PRO A 13 -13.45 20.65 11.94
C PRO A 13 -13.54 19.24 11.33
N GLU A 14 -13.89 19.11 10.05
CA GLU A 14 -13.95 17.82 9.36
C GLU A 14 -12.54 17.28 9.09
N VAL A 15 -11.64 18.13 8.59
CA VAL A 15 -10.23 17.80 8.33
C VAL A 15 -9.50 17.48 9.64
N SER A 16 -9.79 18.18 10.72
CA SER A 16 -9.18 17.91 12.03
C SER A 16 -9.56 16.55 12.59
N LYS A 17 -10.85 16.17 12.53
CA LYS A 17 -11.30 14.82 12.92
C LYS A 17 -10.65 13.73 12.08
N LEU A 18 -10.50 13.98 10.78
CA LEU A 18 -9.81 13.07 9.88
C LEU A 18 -8.33 12.91 10.24
N ALA A 19 -7.67 14.01 10.58
CA ALA A 19 -6.28 14.00 11.00
C ALA A 19 -6.07 13.25 12.32
N GLU A 20 -6.95 13.45 13.29
CA GLU A 20 -6.97 12.70 14.56
C GLU A 20 -7.07 11.19 14.32
N PHE A 21 -8.04 10.75 13.50
CA PHE A 21 -8.23 9.34 13.14
C PHE A 21 -6.96 8.70 12.55
N PHE A 22 -6.28 9.40 11.64
CA PHE A 22 -5.04 8.89 11.03
C PHE A 22 -3.82 9.00 11.94
N ASN A 23 -3.76 9.99 12.83
CA ASN A 23 -2.68 10.09 13.81
C ASN A 23 -2.69 8.89 14.77
N GLU A 24 -3.86 8.44 15.21
CA GLU A 24 -3.99 7.25 16.06
C GLU A 24 -3.56 5.97 15.33
N THR A 25 -3.96 5.82 14.07
CA THR A 25 -3.75 4.57 13.31
C THR A 25 -2.39 4.49 12.63
N LEU A 26 -1.86 5.58 12.07
CA LEU A 26 -0.61 5.62 11.27
C LEU A 26 0.50 6.46 11.91
N GLY A 27 0.20 7.22 12.97
CA GLY A 27 1.13 8.15 13.62
C GLY A 27 1.24 9.51 12.94
N PHE A 28 0.57 9.70 11.81
CA PHE A 28 0.39 10.99 11.13
C PHE A 28 -0.79 10.91 10.13
N CYS A 29 -1.38 12.06 9.80
CA CYS A 29 -2.34 12.17 8.70
C CYS A 29 -1.63 12.25 7.34
N PRO A 30 -1.89 11.33 6.39
CA PRO A 30 -1.23 11.37 5.08
C PRO A 30 -1.63 12.61 4.26
N ASN A 31 -0.63 13.29 3.70
CA ASN A 31 -0.78 14.38 2.74
C ASN A 31 -1.62 13.98 1.53
N SER A 32 -1.61 12.70 1.14
CA SER A 32 -2.48 12.20 0.08
C SER A 32 -3.96 12.41 0.41
N VAL A 33 -4.37 12.10 1.64
CA VAL A 33 -5.74 12.26 2.12
C VAL A 33 -6.06 13.73 2.35
N LEU A 34 -5.15 14.51 2.93
CA LEU A 34 -5.31 15.97 3.08
C LEU A 34 -5.48 16.69 1.73
N THR A 35 -4.85 16.17 0.67
CA THR A 35 -5.05 16.66 -0.70
C THR A 35 -6.41 16.23 -1.25
N MET A 36 -6.82 14.98 -1.05
CA MET A 36 -8.15 14.50 -1.46
C MET A 36 -9.28 15.28 -0.78
N GLN A 37 -9.10 15.69 0.47
CA GLN A 37 -10.11 16.38 1.28
C GLN A 37 -10.51 17.77 0.74
N ILE A 38 -9.75 18.31 -0.24
CA ILE A 38 -10.20 19.45 -1.07
C ILE A 38 -11.51 19.13 -1.82
N ARG A 39 -11.78 17.85 -2.06
CA ARG A 39 -13.05 17.28 -2.54
C ARG A 39 -13.51 16.18 -1.57
N PRO A 40 -14.23 16.53 -0.49
CA PRO A 40 -14.55 15.63 0.62
C PRO A 40 -15.16 14.29 0.23
N GLU A 41 -16.06 14.27 -0.76
CA GLU A 41 -16.68 13.01 -1.21
C GLU A 41 -15.66 12.03 -1.81
N ILE A 42 -14.62 12.52 -2.51
CA ILE A 42 -13.53 11.68 -3.01
C ILE A 42 -12.75 11.09 -1.83
N ALA A 43 -12.41 11.91 -0.83
CA ALA A 43 -11.69 11.45 0.36
C ALA A 43 -12.52 10.40 1.13
N ARG A 44 -13.80 10.68 1.40
CA ARG A 44 -14.72 9.79 2.12
C ARG A 44 -14.87 8.43 1.43
N SER A 45 -15.09 8.44 0.12
CA SER A 45 -15.18 7.20 -0.67
C SER A 45 -13.86 6.43 -0.66
N PHE A 46 -12.73 7.12 -0.81
CA PHE A 46 -11.40 6.50 -0.75
C PHE A 46 -11.12 5.87 0.61
N ILE A 47 -11.44 6.55 1.72
CA ILE A 47 -11.26 6.03 3.08
C ILE A 47 -12.12 4.79 3.30
N THR A 48 -13.38 4.83 2.85
CA THR A 48 -14.29 3.67 2.94
C THR A 48 -13.73 2.47 2.17
N LEU A 49 -13.25 2.69 0.95
CA LEU A 49 -12.60 1.65 0.16
C LEU A 49 -11.34 1.13 0.86
N ASN A 50 -10.49 2.01 1.37
CA ASN A 50 -9.26 1.63 2.09
C ASN A 50 -9.58 0.73 3.29
N MET A 51 -10.57 1.10 4.10
CA MET A 51 -11.02 0.30 5.24
C MET A 51 -11.51 -1.09 4.81
N ALA A 52 -12.30 -1.17 3.74
CA ALA A 52 -12.80 -2.43 3.22
C ALA A 52 -11.66 -3.33 2.70
N VAL A 53 -10.72 -2.77 1.94
CA VAL A 53 -9.56 -3.51 1.39
C VAL A 53 -8.61 -3.98 2.49
N MET A 54 -8.43 -3.18 3.54
CA MET A 54 -7.50 -3.46 4.63
C MET A 54 -8.10 -4.32 5.75
N ALA A 55 -9.40 -4.61 5.73
CA ALA A 55 -10.05 -5.56 6.64
C ALA A 55 -9.55 -6.98 6.38
N ASN A 56 -9.24 -7.77 7.41
CA ASN A 56 -8.71 -9.12 7.23
C ASN A 56 -9.85 -10.15 7.31
N HIS A 57 -9.97 -11.02 6.32
CA HIS A 57 -10.98 -12.09 6.30
C HIS A 57 -10.39 -13.51 6.30
N GLY A 58 -9.06 -13.66 6.38
CA GLY A 58 -8.42 -14.97 6.32
C GLY A 58 -6.91 -14.91 6.43
N ARG A 59 -6.21 -15.66 5.58
CA ARG A 59 -4.74 -15.80 5.63
C ARG A 59 -3.99 -14.62 5.04
N VAL A 60 -4.66 -13.71 4.32
CA VAL A 60 -4.08 -12.46 3.83
C VAL A 60 -3.96 -11.48 5.00
N THR A 61 -2.90 -11.64 5.81
CA THR A 61 -2.72 -10.91 7.06
C THR A 61 -2.50 -9.41 6.84
N SER A 62 -2.70 -8.60 7.89
CA SER A 62 -2.40 -7.16 7.87
C SER A 62 -0.99 -6.89 7.35
N ALA A 63 0.01 -7.58 7.89
CA ALA A 63 1.40 -7.46 7.48
C ALA A 63 1.58 -7.79 5.99
N PHE A 64 1.03 -8.92 5.54
CA PHE A 64 1.19 -9.37 4.15
C PHE A 64 0.51 -8.43 3.15
N LYS A 65 -0.65 -7.84 3.49
CA LYS A 65 -1.26 -6.76 2.68
C LYS A 65 -0.32 -5.57 2.49
N ARG A 66 0.50 -5.21 3.49
CA ARG A 66 1.45 -4.09 3.36
C ARG A 66 2.69 -4.48 2.57
N ILE A 67 3.10 -5.75 2.61
CA ILE A 67 4.13 -6.29 1.71
C ILE A 67 3.65 -6.25 0.25
N ILE A 68 2.42 -6.69 -0.03
CA ILE A 68 1.79 -6.59 -1.37
C ILE A 68 1.74 -5.13 -1.84
N ALA A 69 1.28 -4.23 -0.98
CA ALA A 69 1.23 -2.80 -1.25
C ALA A 69 2.61 -2.22 -1.59
N TRP A 70 3.65 -2.65 -0.88
CA TRP A 70 5.02 -2.24 -1.13
C TRP A 70 5.51 -2.76 -2.48
N VAL A 71 5.34 -4.05 -2.79
CA VAL A 71 5.77 -4.64 -4.08
C VAL A 71 5.04 -3.97 -5.25
N SER A 72 3.74 -3.73 -5.12
CA SER A 72 2.94 -3.00 -6.13
C SER A 72 3.47 -1.58 -6.35
N SER A 73 3.77 -0.87 -5.26
CA SER A 73 4.34 0.48 -5.33
C SER A 73 5.77 0.51 -5.85
N ASN A 74 6.55 -0.54 -5.60
CA ASN A 74 7.90 -0.69 -6.15
C ASN A 74 7.83 -0.90 -7.65
N ALA A 75 6.94 -1.78 -8.12
CA ALA A 75 6.68 -2.02 -9.54
C ALA A 75 6.26 -0.75 -10.28
N ALA A 76 5.45 0.10 -9.64
CA ALA A 76 4.97 1.36 -10.20
C ALA A 76 5.97 2.53 -10.06
N GLY A 77 7.05 2.39 -9.28
CA GLY A 77 8.03 3.46 -9.02
C GLY A 77 7.56 4.59 -8.08
N CYS A 78 6.41 4.44 -7.39
CA CYS A 78 5.90 5.48 -6.49
C CYS A 78 6.65 5.50 -5.14
N LYS A 79 7.64 6.38 -4.99
CA LYS A 79 8.44 6.51 -3.74
C LYS A 79 7.59 6.86 -2.51
N TYR A 80 6.60 7.74 -2.64
CA TYR A 80 5.69 8.08 -1.55
C TYR A 80 4.98 6.83 -1.02
N CYS A 81 4.47 6.02 -1.94
CA CYS A 81 3.69 4.83 -1.64
C CYS A 81 4.57 3.71 -1.05
N GLN A 82 5.80 3.54 -1.57
CA GLN A 82 6.79 2.62 -1.01
C GLN A 82 7.12 2.97 0.45
N ALA A 83 7.40 4.24 0.75
CA ALA A 83 7.72 4.71 2.09
C ALA A 83 6.57 4.47 3.09
N HIS A 84 5.32 4.70 2.67
CA HIS A 84 4.15 4.44 3.51
C HIS A 84 3.89 2.96 3.71
N ALA A 85 4.01 2.16 2.63
CA ALA A 85 3.75 0.74 2.68
C ALA A 85 4.76 0.02 3.59
N ILE A 86 6.06 0.36 3.49
CA ILE A 86 7.10 -0.29 4.32
C ILE A 86 6.95 0.09 5.80
N ARG A 87 6.66 1.37 6.10
CA ARG A 87 6.37 1.82 7.47
C ARG A 87 5.15 1.10 8.03
N ALA A 88 4.09 0.98 7.24
CA ALA A 88 2.91 0.27 7.67
C ALA A 88 3.20 -1.23 7.87
N ALA A 89 3.99 -1.87 7.01
CA ALA A 89 4.40 -3.27 7.19
C ALA A 89 5.11 -3.47 8.53
N GLU A 90 6.07 -2.61 8.88
CA GLU A 90 6.75 -2.60 10.18
C GLU A 90 5.74 -2.47 11.35
N ARG A 91 4.84 -1.48 11.30
CA ARG A 91 3.85 -1.25 12.37
C ARG A 91 2.82 -2.36 12.52
N TYR A 92 2.50 -3.08 11.44
CA TYR A 92 1.56 -4.20 11.45
C TYR A 92 2.22 -5.57 11.68
N GLY A 93 3.49 -5.59 12.09
CA GLY A 93 4.17 -6.79 12.56
C GLY A 93 4.71 -7.69 11.45
N ALA A 94 5.08 -7.14 10.30
CA ALA A 94 5.90 -7.89 9.34
C ALA A 94 7.23 -8.27 9.98
N GLU A 95 7.68 -9.50 9.73
CA GLU A 95 8.95 -9.99 10.25
C GLU A 95 10.11 -9.17 9.69
N GLN A 96 11.10 -8.87 10.53
CA GLN A 96 12.23 -8.03 10.15
C GLN A 96 12.98 -8.59 8.94
N GLU A 97 13.17 -9.92 8.90
CA GLU A 97 13.83 -10.58 7.77
C GLU A 97 13.01 -10.51 6.47
N GLN A 98 11.68 -10.38 6.53
CA GLN A 98 10.86 -10.11 5.35
C GLN A 98 11.02 -8.66 4.90
N LEU A 99 10.94 -7.70 5.84
CA LEU A 99 11.08 -6.25 5.55
C LEU A 99 12.39 -5.92 4.83
N ASP A 100 13.48 -6.53 5.26
CA ASP A 100 14.82 -6.29 4.70
C ASP A 100 15.03 -6.95 3.33
N ASN A 101 14.15 -7.88 2.92
CA ASN A 101 14.34 -8.71 1.73
C ASN A 101 13.08 -8.80 0.84
N ILE A 102 12.18 -7.80 0.90
CA ILE A 102 10.90 -7.89 0.17
C ILE A 102 11.13 -8.02 -1.34
N TRP A 103 12.15 -7.36 -1.91
CA TRP A 103 12.39 -7.43 -3.35
C TRP A 103 12.95 -8.80 -3.79
N GLU A 104 13.63 -9.49 -2.88
CA GLU A 104 14.23 -10.81 -3.03
C GLU A 104 13.23 -11.94 -2.74
N TYR A 105 11.93 -11.64 -2.64
CA TYR A 105 10.90 -12.58 -2.21
C TYR A 105 10.92 -13.93 -2.94
N ARG A 106 11.33 -13.94 -4.22
CA ARG A 106 11.41 -15.15 -5.05
C ARG A 106 12.40 -16.18 -4.53
N THR A 107 13.48 -15.73 -3.89
CA THR A 107 14.61 -16.57 -3.51
C THR A 107 14.85 -16.57 -2.01
N HIS A 108 14.52 -15.49 -1.32
CA HIS A 108 14.76 -15.38 0.11
C HIS A 108 13.88 -16.35 0.92
N LYS A 109 14.45 -16.98 1.95
CA LYS A 109 13.80 -18.04 2.75
C LYS A 109 12.64 -17.52 3.62
N SER A 110 12.58 -16.21 3.86
CA SER A 110 11.54 -15.55 4.66
C SER A 110 10.17 -15.54 3.98
N PHE A 111 10.10 -15.96 2.71
CA PHE A 111 8.87 -16.03 1.94
C PHE A 111 8.58 -17.48 1.55
N ASN A 112 7.40 -17.96 1.91
CA ASN A 112 6.92 -19.27 1.52
C ASN A 112 6.34 -19.26 0.08
N GLU A 113 6.00 -20.43 -0.45
CA GLU A 113 5.50 -20.53 -1.84
C GLU A 113 4.14 -19.84 -2.08
N ALA A 114 3.26 -19.77 -1.08
CA ALA A 114 2.00 -19.04 -1.20
C ALA A 114 2.26 -17.54 -1.30
N GLU A 115 3.13 -17.00 -0.44
CA GLU A 115 3.53 -15.59 -0.47
C GLU A 115 4.21 -15.25 -1.81
N ARG A 116 5.14 -16.10 -2.28
CA ARG A 116 5.80 -15.93 -3.58
C ARG A 116 4.80 -15.88 -4.74
N ALA A 117 3.82 -16.79 -4.75
CA ALA A 117 2.77 -16.79 -5.77
C ALA A 117 1.95 -15.49 -5.77
N ALA A 118 1.57 -15.00 -4.59
CA ALA A 118 0.85 -13.74 -4.45
C ALA A 118 1.70 -12.52 -4.86
N LEU A 119 2.99 -12.51 -4.56
CA LEU A 119 3.90 -11.41 -4.92
C LEU A 119 4.27 -11.43 -6.41
N ASP A 120 4.36 -12.60 -7.05
CA ASP A 120 4.47 -12.71 -8.51
C ASP A 120 3.22 -12.17 -9.21
N PHE A 121 2.03 -12.53 -8.71
CA PHE A 121 0.77 -11.93 -9.18
C PHE A 121 0.74 -10.41 -8.96
N THR A 122 1.20 -9.94 -7.80
CA THR A 122 1.31 -8.51 -7.47
C THR A 122 2.18 -7.77 -8.49
N LEU A 123 3.35 -8.30 -8.80
CA LEU A 123 4.27 -7.68 -9.77
C LEU A 123 3.67 -7.65 -11.18
N ALA A 124 3.02 -8.74 -11.62
CA ALA A 124 2.41 -8.83 -12.93
C ALA A 124 1.19 -7.89 -13.08
N ALA A 125 0.32 -7.86 -12.06
CA ALA A 125 -0.90 -7.06 -12.05
C ALA A 125 -0.65 -5.54 -11.88
N SER A 126 0.52 -5.16 -11.35
CA SER A 126 0.90 -3.75 -11.17
C SER A 126 1.52 -3.11 -12.43
N GLN A 127 1.78 -3.89 -13.48
CA GLN A 127 2.36 -3.40 -14.73
C GLN A 127 1.33 -2.76 -15.67
N ILE A 128 1.81 -1.87 -16.53
CA ILE A 128 1.04 -1.27 -17.63
C ILE A 128 1.87 -1.45 -18.92
N PRO A 129 1.47 -2.35 -19.85
CA PRO A 129 0.27 -3.19 -19.80
C PRO A 129 0.32 -4.25 -18.68
N ASN A 130 -0.85 -4.73 -18.27
CA ASN A 130 -0.97 -5.80 -17.28
C ASN A 130 -0.30 -7.09 -17.81
N ALA A 131 0.52 -7.74 -16.98
CA ALA A 131 1.33 -8.89 -17.36
C ALA A 131 0.86 -10.21 -16.73
N VAL A 132 -0.36 -10.26 -16.16
CA VAL A 132 -0.93 -11.50 -15.61
C VAL A 132 -1.24 -12.45 -16.77
N ASP A 133 -0.57 -13.60 -16.75
CA ASP A 133 -0.78 -14.68 -17.71
C ASP A 133 -1.39 -15.93 -17.03
N GLU A 134 -1.64 -16.96 -17.83
CA GLU A 134 -2.19 -18.23 -17.35
C GLU A 134 -1.30 -18.90 -16.30
N GLY A 135 0.03 -18.79 -16.41
CA GLY A 135 0.98 -19.37 -15.47
C GLY A 135 0.89 -18.72 -14.09
N VAL A 136 0.84 -17.37 -14.06
CA VAL A 136 0.61 -16.59 -12.84
C VAL A 136 -0.74 -16.94 -12.21
N GLN A 137 -1.80 -17.03 -13.02
CA GLN A 137 -3.14 -17.40 -12.55
C GLN A 137 -3.16 -18.78 -11.91
N GLN A 138 -2.68 -19.81 -12.61
CA GLN A 138 -2.66 -21.19 -12.10
C GLN A 138 -1.83 -21.31 -10.82
N ARG A 139 -0.68 -20.63 -10.75
CA ARG A 139 0.16 -20.65 -9.55
C ARG A 139 -0.53 -19.96 -8.38
N LEU A 140 -1.23 -18.84 -8.59
CA LEU A 140 -1.96 -18.15 -7.54
C LEU A 140 -3.10 -19.03 -6.98
N GLN A 141 -3.92 -19.60 -7.87
CA GLN A 141 -5.06 -20.46 -7.51
C GLN A 141 -4.66 -21.76 -6.81
N LYS A 142 -3.41 -22.19 -6.95
CA LYS A 142 -2.88 -23.34 -6.20
C LYS A 142 -2.78 -23.08 -4.70
N TYR A 143 -2.59 -21.83 -4.27
CA TYR A 143 -2.29 -21.48 -2.88
C TYR A 143 -3.35 -20.63 -2.18
N TRP A 144 -4.15 -19.88 -2.94
CA TRP A 144 -5.12 -18.91 -2.45
C TRP A 144 -6.51 -19.21 -3.00
N ASP A 145 -7.53 -19.05 -2.15
CA ASP A 145 -8.92 -19.18 -2.58
C ASP A 145 -9.44 -17.91 -3.25
N ASP A 146 -10.65 -17.97 -3.84
CA ASP A 146 -11.24 -16.85 -4.58
C ASP A 146 -11.40 -15.59 -3.71
N GLY A 147 -11.75 -15.74 -2.43
CA GLY A 147 -11.92 -14.60 -1.51
C GLY A 147 -10.59 -13.92 -1.22
N GLU A 148 -9.56 -14.71 -0.95
CA GLU A 148 -8.21 -14.21 -0.70
C GLU A 148 -7.57 -13.59 -1.95
N ILE A 149 -7.83 -14.15 -3.13
CA ILE A 149 -7.40 -13.57 -4.41
C ILE A 149 -8.05 -12.20 -4.63
N VAL A 150 -9.34 -12.06 -4.30
CA VAL A 150 -10.04 -10.77 -4.34
C VAL A 150 -9.39 -9.78 -3.36
N GLU A 151 -9.06 -10.20 -2.13
CA GLU A 151 -8.36 -9.35 -1.16
C GLU A 151 -6.99 -8.88 -1.69
N ILE A 152 -6.20 -9.79 -2.27
CA ILE A 152 -4.88 -9.48 -2.84
C ILE A 152 -5.02 -8.47 -3.99
N LEU A 153 -5.92 -8.73 -4.95
CA LEU A 153 -6.14 -7.82 -6.09
C LEU A 153 -6.70 -6.47 -5.65
N ALA A 154 -7.53 -6.44 -4.61
CA ALA A 154 -8.06 -5.19 -4.07
C ALA A 154 -6.96 -4.32 -3.45
N VAL A 155 -5.97 -4.92 -2.77
CA VAL A 155 -4.78 -4.19 -2.30
C VAL A 155 -3.98 -3.65 -3.48
N ILE A 156 -3.71 -4.47 -4.50
CA ILE A 156 -2.98 -4.07 -5.71
C ILE A 156 -3.70 -2.89 -6.40
N SER A 157 -5.03 -2.96 -6.53
CA SER A 157 -5.83 -1.94 -7.19
C SER A 157 -5.89 -0.64 -6.40
N LEU A 158 -6.05 -0.72 -5.07
CA LEU A 158 -6.00 0.43 -4.17
C LEU A 158 -4.65 1.13 -4.26
N PHE A 159 -3.55 0.37 -4.28
CA PHE A 159 -2.23 0.95 -4.45
C PHE A 159 -2.02 1.47 -5.87
N GLY A 160 -2.54 0.83 -6.91
CA GLY A 160 -2.54 1.37 -8.27
C GLY A 160 -3.28 2.71 -8.40
N TYR A 161 -4.33 2.95 -7.59
CA TYR A 161 -4.94 4.27 -7.45
C TYR A 161 -4.00 5.25 -6.73
N LEU A 162 -3.44 4.86 -5.59
CA LEU A 162 -2.53 5.69 -4.79
C LEU A 162 -1.21 6.02 -5.50
N ASN A 163 -0.66 5.09 -6.29
CA ASN A 163 0.55 5.26 -7.07
C ASN A 163 0.32 6.35 -8.10
N ARG A 164 -0.74 6.25 -8.90
CA ARG A 164 -1.12 7.29 -9.86
C ARG A 164 -1.40 8.61 -9.17
N TRP A 165 -2.16 8.61 -8.08
CA TRP A 165 -2.51 9.82 -7.34
C TRP A 165 -1.26 10.53 -6.83
N ASN A 166 -0.43 9.85 -6.04
CA ASN A 166 0.68 10.51 -5.34
C ASN A 166 1.83 10.88 -6.26
N ASP A 167 2.12 10.05 -7.26
CA ASP A 167 3.17 10.35 -8.22
C ASP A 167 2.77 11.55 -9.10
N SER A 168 1.53 11.57 -9.61
CA SER A 168 1.02 12.70 -10.41
C SER A 168 0.86 13.99 -9.60
N MET A 169 0.47 13.89 -8.33
CA MET A 169 0.33 15.04 -7.44
C MET A 169 1.69 15.53 -6.90
N ALA A 170 2.78 14.79 -7.13
CA ALA A 170 4.07 15.02 -6.50
C ALA A 170 3.95 15.21 -4.97
N THR A 171 3.11 14.37 -4.34
CA THR A 171 2.79 14.47 -2.91
C THR A 171 4.08 14.41 -2.09
N SER A 172 4.25 15.38 -1.20
CA SER A 172 5.43 15.43 -0.32
C SER A 172 5.35 14.34 0.75
N ILE A 173 6.44 13.59 0.90
CA ILE A 173 6.56 12.51 1.90
C ILE A 173 6.73 13.13 3.29
N GLU A 174 6.02 12.57 4.25
CA GLU A 174 6.03 12.94 5.66
C GLU A 174 7.33 12.42 6.32
N SER A 175 7.86 13.17 7.28
CA SER A 175 9.15 12.85 7.92
C SER A 175 9.20 11.45 8.52
N GLY A 176 8.10 10.97 9.12
CA GLY A 176 8.01 9.62 9.66
C GLY A 176 8.10 8.52 8.60
N ALA A 177 7.58 8.75 7.39
CA ALA A 177 7.71 7.82 6.28
C ALA A 177 9.11 7.86 5.66
N ILE A 178 9.76 9.03 5.61
CA ILE A 178 11.15 9.18 5.16
C ILE A 178 12.09 8.34 6.03
N GLN A 179 11.96 8.39 7.35
CA GLN A 179 12.82 7.61 8.27
C GLN A 179 12.73 6.10 8.02
N SER A 180 11.51 5.57 7.83
CA SER A 180 11.32 4.16 7.51
C SER A 180 11.85 3.83 6.10
N ALA A 181 11.73 4.74 5.14
CA ALA A 181 12.28 4.56 3.81
C ALA A 181 13.82 4.51 3.81
N GLU A 182 14.47 5.41 4.54
CA GLU A 182 15.95 5.42 4.69
C GLU A 182 16.48 4.16 5.38
N LYS A 183 15.70 3.58 6.30
CA LYS A 183 16.06 2.35 7.00
C LYS A 183 15.97 1.11 6.11
N TYR A 184 14.95 1.03 5.26
CA TYR A 184 14.57 -0.22 4.58
C TYR A 184 14.69 -0.21 3.05
N LEU A 185 14.80 0.97 2.43
CA LEU A 185 14.78 1.13 0.96
C LEU A 185 16.10 1.70 0.40
N ALA A 186 17.13 1.81 1.24
CA ALA A 186 18.44 2.35 0.87
C ALA A 186 19.28 1.38 0.03
#